data_AF-A0A7C1CRM3-F1
#
_entry.id   AF-A0A7C1CRM3-F1
#
_cell.length_a   1.000
_cell.length_b   1.000
_cell.length_c   1.000
_cell.angle_alpha   90.00
_cell.angle_beta   90.00
_cell.angle_gamma   90.00
#
_symmetry.space_group_name_H-M   'P 1'
#
loop_
_entity.id
_entity.type
_entity.pdbx_description
1 polymer ?
#
loop_
_entity_poly.entity_id
_entity_poly.type
_entity_poly.pdbx_seq_one_letter_code
_entity_poly.pdbx_strand_id
1 'polypeptide(L)'
;MKLESLEFENNGFIPEKFTCDGEDINPGLIIEDIPEDTKRLALIVEDPDAPMGTWVHWLVFNIHVTDVIEENTVPGTQGTNDFRKLEYGGPCPPSGTHRYFFKLYALDEKLHIEEGCKKKELEEAMEGHILATAELVGLYERAKNKE
;
A
#
# COMPACT_ATOMS: atom_id res chain seq x y z
N MET A 1 -15.10 -1.44 7.25
CA MET A 1 -14.13 -1.58 6.16
C MET A 1 -13.09 -2.62 6.54
N LYS A 2 -12.76 -3.50 5.59
CA LYS A 2 -11.71 -4.51 5.71
C LYS A 2 -10.85 -4.49 4.45
N LEU A 3 -9.62 -4.96 4.60
CA LEU A 3 -8.66 -5.11 3.52
C LEU A 3 -8.04 -6.50 3.61
N GLU A 4 -8.11 -7.24 2.53
CA GLU A 4 -7.58 -8.60 2.40
C GLU A 4 -6.79 -8.71 1.10
N SER A 5 -5.95 -9.73 0.97
CA SER A 5 -5.25 -10.08 -0.27
C SER A 5 -5.64 -11.51 -0.66
N LEU A 6 -5.70 -11.77 -1.97
CA LEU A 6 -5.92 -13.12 -2.48
C LEU A 6 -4.68 -14.01 -2.33
N GLU A 7 -3.52 -13.39 -2.15
CA GLU A 7 -2.22 -14.05 -2.24
C GLU A 7 -1.56 -14.28 -0.88
N PHE A 8 -1.97 -13.54 0.15
CA PHE A 8 -1.52 -13.76 1.53
C PHE A 8 -2.57 -13.32 2.56
N GLU A 9 -2.59 -14.04 3.69
CA GLU A 9 -3.42 -13.69 4.84
C GLU A 9 -2.80 -12.52 5.62
N ASN A 10 -3.60 -11.86 6.47
CA ASN A 10 -3.07 -10.84 7.38
C ASN A 10 -2.03 -11.42 8.35
N ASN A 11 -0.87 -10.77 8.45
CA ASN A 11 0.37 -11.25 9.08
C ASN A 11 0.96 -12.53 8.44
N GLY A 12 0.50 -12.89 7.24
CA GLY A 12 1.08 -13.94 6.41
C GLY A 12 2.28 -13.46 5.59
N PHE A 13 3.00 -14.40 4.99
CA PHE A 13 4.15 -14.08 4.13
C PHE A 13 3.69 -13.65 2.73
N ILE A 14 4.18 -12.50 2.27
CA ILE A 14 3.98 -12.00 0.92
C ILE A 14 4.75 -12.93 -0.05
N PRO A 15 4.10 -13.45 -1.11
CA PRO A 15 4.78 -14.25 -2.12
C PRO A 15 5.89 -13.47 -2.83
N GLU A 16 6.98 -14.18 -3.15
CA GLU A 16 8.17 -13.62 -3.84
C GLU A 16 7.81 -12.86 -5.13
N LYS A 17 6.75 -13.25 -5.84
CA LYS A 17 6.23 -12.55 -7.02
C LYS A 17 6.08 -11.03 -6.80
N PHE A 18 5.64 -10.61 -5.62
CA PHE A 18 5.33 -9.22 -5.29
C PHE A 18 6.50 -8.47 -4.64
N THR A 19 7.70 -9.06 -4.64
CA THR A 19 8.89 -8.50 -3.96
C THR A 19 9.99 -8.22 -4.96
N CYS A 20 11.07 -7.58 -4.49
CA CYS A 20 12.24 -7.28 -5.34
C CYS A 20 12.98 -8.53 -5.84
N ASP A 21 12.70 -9.70 -5.27
CA ASP A 21 13.27 -10.99 -5.70
C ASP A 21 12.42 -11.66 -6.79
N GLY A 22 11.22 -11.15 -7.08
CA GLY A 22 10.32 -11.63 -8.13
C GLY A 22 10.01 -10.60 -9.21
N GLU A 23 8.72 -10.38 -9.48
CA GLU A 23 8.25 -9.49 -10.56
C GLU A 23 8.13 -8.02 -10.10
N ASP A 24 8.22 -7.75 -8.80
CA ASP A 24 8.14 -6.39 -8.21
C ASP A 24 6.83 -5.64 -8.55
N ILE A 25 5.72 -6.38 -8.60
CA ILE A 25 4.37 -5.86 -8.88
C ILE A 25 3.51 -5.79 -7.61
N ASN A 26 2.44 -5.00 -7.61
CA ASN A 26 1.52 -4.93 -6.47
C ASN A 26 0.68 -6.22 -6.35
N PRO A 27 0.37 -6.68 -5.13
CA PRO A 27 -0.59 -7.77 -4.91
C PRO A 27 -2.02 -7.35 -5.21
N GLY A 28 -2.88 -8.34 -5.44
CA GLY A 28 -4.32 -8.15 -5.50
C GLY A 28 -4.88 -7.85 -4.11
N LEU A 29 -5.75 -6.85 -4.01
CA LEU A 29 -6.38 -6.46 -2.74
C LEU A 29 -7.89 -6.49 -2.88
N ILE A 30 -8.55 -7.10 -1.90
CA ILE A 30 -10.00 -7.13 -1.75
C ILE A 30 -10.38 -6.15 -0.65
N ILE A 31 -11.41 -5.36 -0.92
CA ILE A 31 -11.91 -4.31 -0.05
C ILE A 31 -13.37 -4.63 0.25
N GLU A 32 -13.69 -4.72 1.53
CA GLU A 32 -15.06 -4.98 1.99
C GLU A 32 -15.54 -3.91 2.96
N ASP A 33 -16.85 -3.87 3.20
CA ASP A 33 -17.48 -2.99 4.19
C ASP A 33 -17.10 -1.50 4.00
N ILE A 34 -17.08 -1.03 2.75
CA ILE A 34 -16.81 0.37 2.39
C ILE A 34 -18.00 1.24 2.83
N PRO A 35 -17.79 2.33 3.60
CA PRO A 35 -18.87 3.24 3.98
C PRO A 35 -19.60 3.82 2.77
N GLU A 36 -20.93 3.95 2.83
CA GLU A 36 -21.76 4.43 1.72
C GLU A 36 -21.39 5.85 1.25
N ASP A 37 -20.94 6.72 2.16
CA ASP A 37 -20.55 8.10 1.85
C ASP A 37 -19.15 8.23 1.21
N THR A 38 -18.45 7.11 0.99
CA THR A 38 -17.12 7.10 0.38
C THR A 38 -17.18 7.57 -1.06
N LYS A 39 -16.41 8.61 -1.39
CA LYS A 39 -16.26 9.11 -2.76
C LYS A 39 -14.96 8.66 -3.43
N ARG A 40 -13.90 8.49 -2.64
CA ARG A 40 -12.58 8.05 -3.10
C ARG A 40 -11.91 7.15 -2.07
N LEU A 41 -10.99 6.32 -2.55
CA LEU A 41 -10.08 5.55 -1.71
C LEU A 41 -8.65 6.06 -1.85
N ALA A 42 -7.86 5.87 -0.81
CA ALA A 42 -6.41 6.05 -0.83
C ALA A 42 -5.72 4.86 -0.16
N LEU A 43 -4.55 4.48 -0.68
CA LEU A 43 -3.74 3.37 -0.25
C LEU A 43 -2.31 3.86 0.02
N ILE A 44 -1.80 3.58 1.22
CA ILE A 44 -0.41 3.81 1.61
C ILE A 44 0.18 2.46 1.97
N VAL A 45 1.30 2.11 1.34
CA VAL A 45 2.08 0.92 1.68
C VAL A 45 3.40 1.35 2.29
N GLU A 46 3.69 0.88 3.50
CA GLU A 46 4.88 1.28 4.25
C GLU A 46 5.50 0.17 5.10
N ASP A 47 6.81 0.28 5.33
CA ASP A 47 7.62 -0.63 6.13
C ASP A 47 8.23 0.15 7.32
N PRO A 48 7.67 0.05 8.53
CA PRO A 48 8.24 0.69 9.72
C PRO A 48 9.49 -0.02 10.26
N ASP A 49 9.81 -1.22 9.78
CA ASP A 49 10.95 -2.01 10.23
C ASP A 49 12.23 -1.69 9.44
N ALA A 50 12.14 -0.83 8.43
CA ALA A 50 13.29 -0.38 7.64
C ALA A 50 14.36 0.34 8.50
N PRO A 51 15.67 0.13 8.23
CA PRO A 51 16.75 0.60 9.11
C PRO A 51 16.83 2.12 9.33
N MET A 52 16.26 2.90 8.41
CA MET A 52 16.33 4.37 8.39
C MET A 52 15.02 5.03 8.84
N GLY A 53 14.12 4.28 9.48
CA GLY A 53 12.76 4.68 9.80
C GLY A 53 11.75 4.17 8.77
N THR A 54 10.49 4.59 8.90
CA THR A 54 9.40 4.12 8.03
C THR A 54 9.68 4.39 6.57
N TRP A 55 9.71 3.33 5.76
CA TRP A 55 9.95 3.37 4.33
C TRP A 55 8.64 3.26 3.56
N VAL A 56 8.37 4.20 2.66
CA VAL A 56 7.17 4.23 1.84
C VAL A 56 7.40 3.45 0.55
N HIS A 57 6.65 2.37 0.38
CA HIS A 57 6.70 1.46 -0.76
C HIS A 57 5.73 1.89 -1.88
N TRP A 58 4.55 2.40 -1.52
CA TRP A 58 3.57 2.83 -2.51
C TRP A 58 2.60 3.87 -1.93
N LEU A 59 2.23 4.84 -2.77
CA LEU A 59 1.23 5.86 -2.46
C LEU A 59 0.28 5.95 -3.63
N VAL A 60 -0.99 5.66 -3.40
CA VAL A 60 -2.05 5.80 -4.41
C VAL A 60 -3.24 6.48 -3.79
N PHE A 61 -3.81 7.45 -4.47
CA PHE A 61 -4.96 8.21 -3.99
C PHE A 61 -5.92 8.52 -5.12
N ASN A 62 -7.08 9.06 -4.78
CA ASN A 62 -8.17 9.30 -5.72
C ASN A 62 -8.64 8.04 -6.46
N ILE A 63 -8.44 6.87 -5.86
CA ILE A 63 -8.93 5.58 -6.37
C ILE A 63 -10.47 5.65 -6.40
N HIS A 64 -11.07 5.20 -7.51
CA HIS A 64 -12.53 5.07 -7.58
C HIS A 64 -12.98 3.99 -6.60
N VAL A 65 -14.16 4.16 -5.98
CA VAL A 65 -14.72 3.14 -5.09
C VAL A 65 -14.84 1.82 -5.86
N THR A 66 -14.18 0.80 -5.33
CA THR A 66 -14.07 -0.53 -5.90
C THR A 66 -13.88 -1.53 -4.76
N ASP A 67 -14.38 -2.73 -4.96
CA ASP A 67 -14.20 -3.84 -4.01
C ASP A 67 -12.89 -4.61 -4.28
N VAL A 68 -12.22 -4.31 -5.41
CA VAL A 68 -10.99 -5.00 -5.84
C VAL A 68 -9.99 -4.01 -6.43
N ILE A 69 -8.73 -4.13 -6.01
CA ILE A 69 -7.55 -3.62 -6.70
C ILE A 69 -6.83 -4.82 -7.28
N GLU A 70 -6.78 -4.90 -8.60
CA GLU A 70 -6.16 -6.01 -9.33
C GLU A 70 -4.63 -6.01 -9.15
N GLU A 71 -4.01 -7.19 -9.19
CA GLU A 71 -2.55 -7.30 -9.22
C GLU A 71 -1.95 -6.61 -10.45
N ASN A 72 -0.74 -6.06 -10.32
CA ASN A 72 -0.04 -5.36 -11.41
C ASN A 72 -0.87 -4.24 -12.08
N THR A 73 -1.59 -3.45 -11.28
CA THR A 73 -2.39 -2.32 -11.77
C THR A 73 -2.19 -1.06 -10.93
N VAL A 74 -2.52 0.09 -11.53
CA VAL A 74 -2.51 1.39 -10.88
C VAL A 74 -3.95 1.89 -10.75
N PRO A 75 -4.58 1.79 -9.57
CA PRO A 75 -6.02 2.06 -9.41
C PRO A 75 -6.37 3.56 -9.25
N GLY A 76 -5.38 4.45 -9.28
CA GLY A 76 -5.58 5.89 -9.01
C GLY A 76 -4.37 6.75 -9.35
N THR A 77 -4.31 7.96 -8.78
CA THR A 77 -3.17 8.86 -8.91
C THR A 77 -2.07 8.45 -7.95
N GLN A 78 -0.81 8.49 -8.37
CA GLN A 78 0.32 8.00 -7.57
C GLN A 78 1.09 9.15 -6.90
N GLY A 79 1.54 8.90 -5.67
CA GLY A 79 2.54 9.72 -4.99
C GLY A 79 3.96 9.23 -5.24
N THR A 80 4.96 10.02 -4.85
CA THR A 80 6.37 9.61 -4.98
C THR A 80 6.80 8.82 -3.74
N ASN A 81 7.09 7.53 -3.93
CA ASN A 81 7.61 6.64 -2.88
C ASN A 81 9.07 6.98 -2.48
N ASP A 82 9.64 6.25 -1.52
CA ASP A 82 11.01 6.51 -1.03
C ASP A 82 12.11 6.02 -1.99
N PHE A 83 11.74 5.19 -2.97
CA PHE A 83 12.57 4.87 -4.15
C PHE A 83 12.64 6.03 -5.16
N ARG A 84 11.93 7.14 -4.91
CA ARG A 84 11.79 8.30 -5.80
C ARG A 84 11.10 7.98 -7.11
N LYS A 85 10.15 7.03 -7.07
CA LYS A 85 9.36 6.61 -8.23
C LYS A 85 7.87 6.79 -8.00
N LEU A 86 7.11 6.79 -9.10
CA LEU A 86 5.65 6.81 -9.15
C LEU A 86 5.14 5.40 -9.50
N GLU A 87 5.53 4.41 -8.71
CA GLU A 87 5.13 3.02 -8.89
C GLU A 87 5.19 2.29 -7.55
N TYR A 88 4.63 1.08 -7.51
CA TYR A 88 4.84 0.16 -6.41
C TYR A 88 6.32 -0.25 -6.37
N GLY A 89 6.94 -0.22 -5.19
CA GLY A 89 8.21 -0.89 -4.95
C GLY A 89 7.98 -2.01 -3.94
N GLY A 90 8.32 -3.24 -4.28
CA GLY A 90 8.06 -4.41 -3.45
C GLY A 90 8.99 -4.51 -2.23
N PRO A 91 8.67 -5.42 -1.30
CA PRO A 91 9.54 -5.80 -0.20
C PRO A 91 10.97 -6.12 -0.65
N CYS A 92 11.95 -5.53 -0.01
CA CYS A 92 13.37 -5.83 -0.25
C CYS A 92 14.21 -5.72 1.03
N PRO A 93 13.85 -6.43 2.11
CA PRO A 93 14.47 -6.24 3.41
C PRO A 93 15.94 -6.71 3.35
N PRO A 94 16.89 -5.92 3.86
CA PRO A 94 18.31 -6.30 3.83
C PRO A 94 18.61 -7.49 4.76
N SER A 95 17.82 -7.68 5.81
CA SER A 95 17.95 -8.80 6.75
C SER A 95 16.72 -8.94 7.64
N GLY A 96 16.41 -10.17 8.06
CA GLY A 96 15.30 -10.43 8.97
C GLY A 96 13.94 -10.27 8.33
N THR A 97 12.90 -10.45 9.13
CA THR A 97 11.51 -10.30 8.70
C THR A 97 11.07 -8.86 8.90
N HIS A 98 10.62 -8.21 7.82
CA HIS A 98 10.00 -6.89 7.86
C HIS A 98 8.48 -7.03 7.71
N ARG A 99 7.76 -6.06 8.26
CA ARG A 99 6.29 -5.94 8.14
C ARG A 99 5.95 -4.82 7.16
N TYR A 100 5.10 -5.13 6.20
CA TYR A 100 4.60 -4.21 5.19
C TYR A 100 3.13 -3.93 5.48
N PHE A 101 2.84 -2.69 5.83
CA PHE A 101 1.52 -2.22 6.19
C PHE A 101 0.84 -1.65 4.97
N PHE A 102 -0.21 -2.31 4.50
CA PHE A 102 -1.12 -1.81 3.47
C PHE A 102 -2.27 -1.11 4.20
N LYS A 103 -2.28 0.22 4.15
CA LYS A 103 -3.27 1.07 4.83
C LYS A 103 -4.21 1.66 3.81
N LEU A 104 -5.47 1.26 3.87
CA LEU A 104 -6.54 1.77 3.02
C LEU A 104 -7.38 2.79 3.80
N TYR A 105 -7.70 3.89 3.13
CA TYR A 105 -8.50 4.98 3.66
C TYR A 105 -9.70 5.22 2.75
N ALA A 106 -10.90 5.25 3.34
CA ALA A 106 -12.11 5.70 2.69
C ALA A 106 -12.30 7.20 2.93
N LEU A 107 -12.46 7.97 1.86
CA LEU A 107 -12.53 9.42 1.88
C LEU A 107 -13.89 9.90 1.38
N ASP A 108 -14.44 10.92 2.04
CA ASP A 108 -15.71 11.56 1.66
C ASP A 108 -15.57 12.54 0.47
N GLU A 109 -14.35 12.81 0.01
CA GLU A 109 -14.06 13.74 -1.08
C GLU A 109 -12.87 13.28 -1.95
N LYS A 110 -12.78 13.87 -3.14
CA LYS A 110 -11.59 13.76 -4.00
C LYS A 110 -10.50 14.69 -3.49
N LEU A 111 -9.28 14.17 -3.34
CA LEU A 111 -8.13 14.97 -2.94
C LEU A 111 -7.66 15.87 -4.09
N HIS A 112 -7.42 17.13 -3.76
CA HIS A 112 -6.95 18.17 -4.68
C HIS A 112 -5.45 18.40 -4.55
N ILE A 113 -4.67 17.33 -4.64
CA ILE A 113 -3.20 17.33 -4.61
C ILE A 113 -2.62 16.80 -5.92
N GLU A 114 -1.38 17.20 -6.23
CA GLU A 114 -0.72 16.82 -7.48
C GLU A 114 -0.18 15.39 -7.47
N GLU A 115 -0.06 14.78 -8.65
CA GLU A 115 0.68 13.53 -8.82
C GLU A 115 2.13 13.71 -8.36
N GLY A 116 2.68 12.68 -7.70
CA GLY A 116 4.03 12.72 -7.16
C GLY A 116 4.15 13.42 -5.81
N CYS A 117 3.04 13.79 -5.17
CA CYS A 117 3.03 14.23 -3.78
C CYS A 117 3.75 13.23 -2.85
N LYS A 118 4.25 13.73 -1.73
CA LYS A 118 4.87 12.90 -0.69
C LYS A 118 3.82 12.41 0.30
N LYS A 119 4.18 11.36 1.05
CA LYS A 119 3.30 10.76 2.08
C LYS A 119 2.70 11.83 3.01
N LYS A 120 3.52 12.76 3.52
CA LYS A 120 3.06 13.82 4.43
C LYS A 120 1.98 14.71 3.80
N GLU A 121 2.15 15.09 2.54
CA GLU A 121 1.17 15.92 1.83
C GLU A 121 -0.14 15.15 1.58
N LEU A 122 -0.03 13.85 1.28
CA LEU A 122 -1.20 12.97 1.17
C LEU A 122 -1.93 12.83 2.51
N GLU A 123 -1.20 12.59 3.61
CA GLU A 123 -1.78 12.50 4.96
C GLU A 123 -2.47 13.80 5.38
N GLU A 124 -1.85 14.96 5.13
CA GLU A 124 -2.44 16.28 5.37
C GLU A 124 -3.71 16.50 4.54
N ALA A 125 -3.72 16.09 3.27
CA ALA A 125 -4.88 16.21 2.41
C ALA A 125 -6.05 15.29 2.80
N MET A 126 -5.75 14.14 3.41
CA MET A 126 -6.77 13.21 3.92
C MET A 126 -7.34 13.66 5.28
N GLU A 127 -6.64 14.50 6.03
CA GLU A 127 -7.07 14.93 7.37
C GLU A 127 -8.45 15.60 7.31
N GLY A 128 -9.38 15.14 8.16
CA GLY A 128 -10.75 15.62 8.19
C GLY A 128 -11.70 14.98 7.16
N HIS A 129 -11.19 14.20 6.21
CA HIS A 129 -11.98 13.54 5.15
C HIS A 129 -12.08 12.02 5.30
N ILE A 130 -11.36 11.41 6.25
CA ILE A 130 -11.33 9.96 6.47
C ILE A 130 -12.62 9.50 7.15
N LEU A 131 -13.40 8.67 6.44
CA LEU A 131 -14.61 8.02 6.94
C LEU A 131 -14.31 6.69 7.63
N ALA A 132 -13.35 5.92 7.09
CA ALA A 132 -12.93 4.64 7.64
C ALA A 132 -11.50 4.31 7.22
N THR A 133 -10.85 3.45 8.00
CA THR A 133 -9.54 2.88 7.68
C THR A 133 -9.59 1.36 7.74
N ALA A 134 -8.74 0.71 6.95
CA ALA A 134 -8.48 -0.72 7.01
C ALA A 134 -6.99 -0.96 6.84
N GLU A 135 -6.51 -2.04 7.43
CA GLU A 135 -5.09 -2.39 7.43
C GLU A 135 -4.91 -3.88 7.14
N LEU A 136 -3.97 -4.19 6.26
CA LEU A 136 -3.46 -5.52 6.00
C LEU A 136 -1.95 -5.50 6.21
N VAL A 137 -1.43 -6.44 6.99
CA VAL A 137 0.01 -6.58 7.22
C VAL A 137 0.53 -7.79 6.47
N GLY A 138 1.50 -7.60 5.59
CA GLY A 138 2.25 -8.69 4.97
C GLY A 138 3.66 -8.79 5.54
N LEU A 139 4.17 -10.00 5.69
CA LEU A 139 5.53 -10.26 6.15
C LEU A 139 6.42 -10.63 4.98
N TYR A 140 7.66 -10.18 4.98
CA TYR A 140 8.65 -10.74 4.06
C TYR A 140 10.02 -10.83 4.72
N GLU A 141 10.70 -11.95 4.45
CA GLU A 141 12.09 -12.19 4.79
C GLU A 141 12.75 -12.79 3.56
N ARG A 142 13.88 -12.20 3.14
CA ARG A 142 14.65 -12.77 2.03
C ARG A 142 15.29 -14.08 2.47
N ALA A 143 15.18 -15.11 1.66
CA ALA A 143 15.88 -16.36 1.91
C ALA A 143 17.39 -16.08 1.98
N LYS A 144 18.04 -16.45 3.10
CA LYS A 144 19.51 -16.48 3.12
C LYS A 144 19.94 -17.48 2.06
N ASN A 145 20.68 -17.02 1.05
CA ASN A 145 21.41 -17.92 0.16
C ASN A 145 22.17 -18.92 1.04
N LYS A 146 21.77 -20.19 0.99
CA LYS A 146 22.61 -21.29 1.46
C LYS A 146 23.72 -21.42 0.41
N GLU A 147 24.79 -20.67 0.60
CA GLU A 147 26.09 -21.02 0.02
C GLU A 147 26.65 -22.28 0.71
#